data_AF-A0AA91ELZ2-F1
#
_entry.id   AF-A0AA91ELZ2-F1
#
_cell.length_a   1.000
_cell.length_b   1.000
_cell.length_c   1.000
_cell.angle_alpha   90.00
_cell.angle_beta   90.00
_cell.angle_gamma   90.00
#
_symmetry.space_group_name_H-M   'P 1'
#
loop_
_entity.id
_entity.type
_entity.pdbx_description
1 polymer ?
#
loop_
_entity_poly.entity_id
_entity_poly.type
_entity_poly.pdbx_seq_one_letter_code
_entity_poly.pdbx_strand_id
1 'polypeptide(L)'
;MLSLWGHYLGGDDAPSGCVNVIGRLMVRSEWSETQSERIVEVVNSLHKQGYRGEELFKKSREIVIPASSASNIIALAKESDDAAFVESVMKKAIKRGSLIRDVAIKRYCDRKCPQDIARMISYITGADVQFCRKRVIWCEEILEEEMYYAMKHAMEKEILQNAA
;
A
#
# COMPACT_ATOMS: atom_id res chain seq x y z
N MET A 1 -6.75 -1.90 7.59
CA MET A 1 -7.59 -1.78 6.37
C MET A 1 -7.18 -0.58 5.51
N LEU A 2 -7.22 0.67 5.98
CA LEU A 2 -6.79 1.83 5.17
C LEU A 2 -5.32 1.77 4.70
N SER A 3 -4.40 1.30 5.55
CA SER A 3 -3.01 1.09 5.15
C SER A 3 -2.85 0.00 4.08
N LEU A 4 -3.67 -1.05 4.14
CA LEU A 4 -3.67 -2.14 3.14
C LEU A 4 -4.23 -1.64 1.81
N TRP A 5 -5.33 -0.90 1.85
CA TRP A 5 -5.91 -0.20 0.69
C TRP A 5 -4.89 0.74 0.03
N GLY A 6 -4.18 1.52 0.84
CA GLY A 6 -3.11 2.41 0.38
C GLY A 6 -1.94 1.67 -0.24
N HIS A 7 -1.52 0.54 0.35
CA HIS A 7 -0.45 -0.30 -0.20
C HIS A 7 -0.82 -0.90 -1.56
N TYR A 8 -2.05 -1.40 -1.69
CA TYR A 8 -2.55 -2.01 -2.91
C TYR A 8 -2.74 -0.99 -4.05
N LEU A 9 -3.31 0.19 -3.76
CA LEU A 9 -3.56 1.23 -4.77
C LEU A 9 -2.40 2.19 -5.00
N GLY A 10 -1.48 2.33 -4.04
CA GLY A 10 -0.32 3.23 -4.09
C GLY A 10 0.82 2.75 -4.97
N GLY A 11 0.75 1.52 -5.51
CA GLY A 11 1.79 0.94 -6.35
C GLY A 11 3.07 0.59 -5.58
N ASP A 12 4.16 0.35 -6.32
CA ASP A 12 5.44 -0.15 -5.78
C ASP A 12 5.94 0.73 -4.61
N ASP A 13 6.24 0.07 -3.50
CA ASP A 13 6.72 0.62 -2.24
C ASP A 13 8.25 0.60 -2.13
N ALA A 14 8.94 0.06 -3.15
CA ALA A 14 10.38 0.13 -3.24
C ALA A 14 10.86 1.59 -3.17
N PRO A 15 11.92 1.89 -2.38
CA PRO A 15 12.49 3.23 -2.34
C PRO A 15 12.81 3.71 -3.76
N SER A 16 12.32 4.88 -4.13
CA SER A 16 12.68 5.51 -5.40
C SER A 16 14.16 5.90 -5.37
N GLY A 17 15.02 5.08 -5.97
CA GLY A 17 16.47 5.22 -6.01
C GLY A 17 17.17 3.92 -6.44
N CYS A 18 18.50 3.96 -6.58
CA CYS A 18 19.35 2.80 -6.94
C CYS A 18 19.43 1.76 -5.81
N VAL A 19 18.30 1.18 -5.41
CA VAL A 19 18.32 -0.02 -4.56
C VAL A 19 18.76 -1.18 -5.44
N ASN A 20 19.82 -1.88 -5.04
CA ASN A 20 20.28 -3.07 -5.75
C ASN A 20 19.15 -4.11 -5.82
N VAL A 21 19.18 -4.97 -6.84
CA VAL A 21 18.11 -5.96 -7.08
C VAL A 21 17.86 -6.84 -5.85
N ILE A 22 18.90 -7.17 -5.10
CA ILE A 22 18.83 -7.96 -3.86
C ILE A 22 18.01 -7.22 -2.80
N GLY A 23 18.33 -5.94 -2.54
CA GLY A 23 17.61 -5.10 -1.58
C GLY A 23 16.14 -4.94 -1.96
N ARG A 24 15.83 -4.80 -3.25
CA ARG A 24 14.43 -4.77 -3.72
C ARG A 24 13.67 -6.07 -3.45
N LEU A 25 14.34 -7.22 -3.50
CA LEU A 25 13.72 -8.52 -3.18
C LEU A 25 13.54 -8.73 -1.67
N MET A 26 14.40 -8.11 -0.86
CA MET A 26 14.44 -8.32 0.59
C MET A 26 13.48 -7.41 1.39
N VAL A 27 12.95 -6.34 0.80
CA VAL A 27 12.08 -5.35 1.50
C VAL A 27 10.72 -5.90 1.94
N ARG A 28 10.21 -6.97 1.30
CA ARG A 28 8.79 -7.35 1.40
C ARG A 28 8.47 -8.58 2.27
N SER A 29 9.46 -9.30 2.78
CA SER A 29 9.20 -10.55 3.52
C SER A 29 10.20 -10.76 4.65
N GLU A 30 9.77 -11.42 5.72
CA GLU A 30 10.69 -12.04 6.67
C GLU A 30 11.38 -13.21 5.97
N TRP A 31 12.69 -13.10 5.77
CA TRP A 31 13.50 -14.13 5.13
C TRP A 31 14.32 -14.83 6.20
N SER A 32 14.35 -16.16 6.17
CA SER A 32 15.37 -16.90 6.91
C SER A 32 16.75 -16.64 6.30
N GLU A 33 17.82 -16.88 7.07
CA GLU A 33 19.20 -16.78 6.59
C GLU A 33 19.42 -17.65 5.33
N THR A 34 18.91 -18.88 5.35
CA THR A 34 18.94 -19.81 4.21
C THR A 34 18.19 -19.31 2.98
N GLN A 35 17.06 -18.61 3.16
CA GLN A 35 16.35 -18.02 2.03
C GLN A 35 17.09 -16.81 1.48
N SER A 36 17.69 -16.00 2.36
CA SER A 36 18.51 -14.83 2.00
C SER A 36 19.70 -15.22 1.12
N GLU A 37 20.42 -16.28 1.50
CA GLU A 37 21.51 -16.86 0.70
C GLU A 37 21.03 -17.30 -0.69
N ARG A 38 19.87 -17.97 -0.75
CA ARG A 38 19.25 -18.39 -2.02
C ARG A 38 18.91 -17.18 -2.93
N ILE A 39 18.46 -16.06 -2.36
CA ILE A 39 18.22 -14.83 -3.15
C ILE A 39 19.53 -14.36 -3.79
N VAL A 40 20.60 -14.28 -3.00
CA VAL A 40 21.91 -13.82 -3.45
C VAL A 40 22.46 -14.73 -4.56
N GLU A 41 22.35 -16.05 -4.41
CA GLU A 41 22.76 -17.02 -5.43
C GLU A 41 22.00 -16.86 -6.75
N VAL A 42 20.67 -16.74 -6.68
CA VAL A 42 19.82 -16.59 -7.87
C VAL A 42 20.12 -15.30 -8.61
N VAL A 43 20.22 -14.18 -7.88
CA VAL A 43 20.53 -12.87 -8.48
C VAL A 43 21.92 -12.89 -9.13
N ASN A 44 22.92 -13.47 -8.46
CA ASN A 44 24.28 -13.58 -9.00
C ASN A 44 24.33 -14.47 -10.25
N SER A 45 23.59 -15.58 -10.26
CA SER A 45 23.49 -16.47 -11.43
C SER A 45 22.86 -15.76 -12.62
N LEU A 46 21.74 -15.06 -12.43
CA LEU A 46 21.08 -14.30 -13.50
C LEU A 46 21.92 -13.11 -13.96
N HIS A 47 22.67 -12.47 -13.05
CA HIS A 47 23.62 -11.43 -13.44
C HIS A 47 24.75 -11.98 -14.31
N LYS A 48 25.28 -13.19 -14.02
CA LYS A 48 26.25 -13.88 -14.88
C LYS A 48 25.68 -14.23 -16.26
N GLN A 49 24.38 -14.49 -16.36
CA GLN A 49 23.68 -14.73 -17.63
C GLN A 49 23.41 -13.45 -18.45
N GLY A 50 23.79 -12.27 -17.93
CA GLY A 50 23.69 -11.00 -18.66
C GLY A 50 22.46 -10.16 -18.32
N TYR A 51 21.55 -10.63 -17.46
CA TYR A 51 20.39 -9.83 -17.05
C TYR A 51 20.80 -8.64 -16.18
N ARG A 52 20.17 -7.48 -16.38
CA ARG A 52 20.46 -6.23 -15.65
C ARG A 52 19.18 -5.51 -15.25
N GLY A 53 19.31 -4.62 -14.26
CA GLY A 53 18.24 -3.70 -13.84
C GLY A 53 16.91 -4.39 -13.55
N GLU A 54 15.84 -3.91 -14.19
CA GLU A 54 14.46 -4.36 -13.98
C GLU A 54 14.23 -5.81 -14.45
N GLU A 55 14.89 -6.24 -15.53
CA GLU A 55 14.77 -7.61 -16.02
C GLU A 55 15.39 -8.62 -15.06
N LEU A 56 16.55 -8.27 -14.48
CA LEU A 56 17.20 -9.06 -13.45
C LEU A 56 16.29 -9.19 -12.23
N PHE A 57 15.64 -8.10 -11.82
CA PHE A 57 14.69 -8.11 -10.70
C PHE A 57 13.49 -9.01 -10.98
N LYS A 58 12.81 -8.86 -12.12
CA LYS A 58 11.63 -9.68 -12.45
C LYS A 58 11.95 -11.17 -12.49
N LYS A 59 13.02 -11.56 -13.18
CA LYS A 59 13.42 -12.97 -13.27
C LYS A 59 13.89 -13.54 -11.93
N SER A 60 14.63 -12.74 -11.15
CA SER A 60 15.06 -13.16 -9.82
C SER A 60 13.86 -13.34 -8.90
N ARG A 61 12.89 -12.43 -8.96
CA ARG A 61 11.64 -12.50 -8.19
C ARG A 61 10.83 -13.75 -8.52
N GLU A 62 10.68 -14.09 -9.81
CA GLU A 62 9.97 -15.30 -10.26
C GLU A 62 10.60 -16.60 -9.73
N ILE A 63 11.93 -16.65 -9.61
CA ILE A 63 12.67 -17.83 -9.17
C ILE A 63 12.73 -17.93 -7.63
N VAL A 64 12.90 -16.78 -6.96
CA VAL A 64 13.08 -16.68 -5.51
C VAL A 64 11.75 -16.77 -4.79
N ILE A 65 10.74 -16.03 -5.24
CA ILE A 65 9.39 -16.12 -4.70
C ILE A 65 8.76 -17.33 -5.36
N PRO A 66 8.44 -18.40 -4.62
CA PRO A 66 7.69 -19.50 -5.19
C PRO A 66 6.34 -18.93 -5.63
N ALA A 67 6.14 -18.78 -6.94
CA ALA A 67 4.81 -18.71 -7.47
C ALA A 67 4.08 -19.97 -6.96
N SER A 68 3.02 -19.82 -6.17
CA SER A 68 2.13 -20.90 -5.74
C SER A 68 2.48 -21.76 -4.52
N SER A 69 2.84 -21.18 -3.37
CA SER A 69 2.15 -21.72 -2.18
C SER A 69 0.71 -21.24 -2.28
N ALA A 70 -0.27 -22.15 -2.33
CA ALA A 70 -1.69 -21.79 -2.40
C ALA A 70 -2.04 -20.74 -1.33
N SER A 71 -1.39 -20.82 -0.17
CA SER A 71 -1.44 -19.84 0.92
C SER A 71 -1.03 -18.42 0.51
N ASN A 72 0.04 -18.22 -0.26
CA ASN A 72 0.45 -16.88 -0.73
C ASN A 72 -0.51 -16.33 -1.79
N ILE A 73 -1.02 -17.18 -2.68
CA ILE A 73 -2.04 -16.78 -3.68
C ILE A 73 -3.34 -16.40 -2.98
N ILE A 74 -3.78 -17.19 -1.99
CA ILE A 74 -4.97 -16.92 -1.18
C ILE A 74 -4.76 -15.64 -0.35
N ALA A 75 -3.60 -15.43 0.25
CA ALA A 75 -3.30 -14.22 1.00
C ALA A 75 -3.31 -12.97 0.09
N LEU A 76 -2.67 -13.03 -1.08
CA LEU A 76 -2.68 -11.93 -2.05
C LEU A 76 -4.09 -11.66 -2.61
N ALA A 77 -4.87 -12.71 -2.88
CA ALA A 77 -6.25 -12.57 -3.32
C ALA A 77 -7.11 -11.94 -2.22
N LYS A 78 -6.93 -12.38 -0.96
CA LYS A 78 -7.63 -11.82 0.19
C LYS A 78 -7.26 -10.34 0.43
N GLU A 79 -5.98 -9.99 0.35
CA GLU A 79 -5.52 -8.60 0.46
C GLU A 79 -6.09 -7.72 -0.65
N SER A 80 -6.17 -8.25 -1.87
CA SER A 80 -6.80 -7.61 -3.02
C SER A 80 -8.31 -7.38 -2.79
N ASP A 81 -9.02 -8.40 -2.29
CA ASP A 81 -10.44 -8.32 -1.98
C ASP A 81 -10.72 -7.33 -0.84
N ASP A 82 -9.90 -7.34 0.22
CA ASP A 82 -9.99 -6.39 1.34
C ASP A 82 -9.73 -4.94 0.86
N ALA A 83 -8.75 -4.73 -0.02
CA ALA A 83 -8.49 -3.42 -0.61
C ALA A 83 -9.64 -2.95 -1.51
N ALA A 84 -10.20 -3.84 -2.34
CA ALA A 84 -11.36 -3.54 -3.18
C ALA A 84 -12.61 -3.22 -2.34
N PHE A 85 -12.80 -3.94 -1.23
CA PHE A 85 -13.86 -3.67 -0.26
C PHE A 85 -13.72 -2.26 0.32
N VAL A 86 -12.53 -1.89 0.83
CA VAL A 86 -12.28 -0.54 1.38
C VAL A 86 -12.52 0.55 0.32
N GLU A 87 -12.07 0.36 -0.92
CA GLU A 87 -12.33 1.31 -2.01
C GLU A 87 -13.84 1.47 -2.28
N SER A 88 -14.59 0.37 -2.24
CA SER A 88 -16.04 0.38 -2.46
C SER A 88 -16.78 1.12 -1.33
N VAL A 89 -16.36 0.91 -0.07
CA VAL A 89 -16.93 1.57 1.10
C VAL A 89 -16.59 3.05 1.08
N MET A 90 -15.33 3.41 0.81
CA MET A 90 -14.89 4.80 0.72
C MET A 90 -15.65 5.57 -0.37
N LYS A 91 -15.87 4.97 -1.55
CA LYS A 91 -16.68 5.58 -2.63
C LYS A 91 -18.13 5.87 -2.22
N LYS A 92 -18.71 5.06 -1.33
CA LYS A 92 -20.10 5.21 -0.85
C LYS A 92 -20.18 6.21 0.29
N ALA A 93 -19.28 6.11 1.27
CA ALA A 93 -19.28 6.94 2.47
C ALA A 93 -18.79 8.36 2.20
N ILE A 94 -17.74 8.50 1.37
CA ILE A 94 -17.04 9.77 1.18
C ILE A 94 -17.13 10.23 -0.28
N LYS A 95 -17.75 11.40 -0.48
CA LYS A 95 -17.93 12.00 -1.80
C LYS A 95 -16.59 12.22 -2.52
N ARG A 96 -16.61 12.05 -3.85
CA ARG A 96 -15.48 12.42 -4.70
C ARG A 96 -15.24 13.93 -4.64
N GLY A 97 -13.97 14.32 -4.48
CA GLY A 97 -13.58 15.73 -4.31
C GLY A 97 -13.75 16.28 -2.90
N SER A 98 -14.02 15.42 -1.90
CA SER A 98 -13.92 15.84 -0.50
C SER A 98 -12.44 15.92 -0.08
N LEU A 99 -12.13 16.91 0.75
CA LEU A 99 -10.79 17.08 1.32
C LEU A 99 -10.36 15.86 2.14
N ILE A 100 -11.32 15.18 2.78
CA ILE A 100 -11.10 13.96 3.55
C ILE A 100 -10.57 12.85 2.65
N ARG A 101 -11.19 12.66 1.46
CA ARG A 101 -10.74 11.65 0.49
C ARG A 101 -9.40 12.01 -0.12
N ASP A 102 -9.16 13.28 -0.41
CA ASP A 102 -7.89 13.73 -0.96
C ASP A 102 -6.75 13.53 0.05
N VAL A 103 -6.98 13.82 1.33
CA VAL A 103 -6.04 13.54 2.42
C VAL A 103 -5.82 12.03 2.55
N ALA A 104 -6.87 11.20 2.49
CA ALA A 104 -6.74 9.75 2.53
C ALA A 104 -5.83 9.20 1.41
N ILE A 105 -6.02 9.66 0.17
CA ILE A 105 -5.19 9.27 -0.97
C ILE A 105 -3.74 9.72 -0.75
N LYS A 106 -3.52 10.98 -0.37
CA LYS A 106 -2.17 11.50 -0.12
C LYS A 106 -1.47 10.74 1.02
N ARG A 107 -2.22 10.37 2.06
CA ARG A 107 -1.71 9.70 3.25
C ARG A 107 -1.36 8.25 3.01
N TYR A 108 -2.30 7.49 2.44
CA TYR A 108 -2.20 6.03 2.36
C TYR A 108 -1.69 5.54 1.00
N CYS A 109 -2.12 6.16 -0.11
CA CYS A 109 -1.66 5.77 -1.45
C CYS A 109 -0.33 6.42 -1.80
N ASP A 110 -0.19 7.73 -1.60
CA ASP A 110 1.05 8.47 -1.91
C ASP A 110 2.08 8.40 -0.77
N ARG A 111 1.71 7.78 0.37
CA ARG A 111 2.56 7.55 1.55
C ARG A 111 3.16 8.83 2.14
N LYS A 112 2.45 9.97 2.04
CA LYS A 112 2.87 11.24 2.62
C LYS A 112 2.58 11.27 4.11
N CYS A 113 3.50 11.83 4.90
CA CYS A 113 3.19 12.11 6.30
C CYS A 113 2.28 13.35 6.42
N PRO A 114 1.55 13.52 7.54
CA PRO A 114 0.63 14.65 7.69
C PRO A 114 1.34 16.00 7.56
N GLN A 115 2.61 16.05 7.97
CA GLN A 115 3.46 17.23 7.83
C GLN A 115 3.78 17.54 6.36
N ASP A 116 4.00 16.54 5.51
CA ASP A 116 4.25 16.76 4.08
C ASP A 116 2.99 17.27 3.38
N ILE A 117 1.83 16.68 3.70
CA ILE A 117 0.53 17.14 3.19
C ILE A 117 0.29 18.60 3.63
N ALA A 118 0.55 18.92 4.90
CA ALA A 118 0.41 20.28 5.42
C ALA A 118 1.33 21.28 4.70
N ARG A 119 2.58 20.91 4.42
CA ARG A 119 3.52 21.73 3.62
C ARG A 119 3.02 21.92 2.19
N MET A 120 2.47 20.89 1.56
CA MET A 120 1.89 21.00 0.21
C MET A 120 0.72 21.99 0.19
N ILE A 121 -0.19 21.91 1.17
CA ILE A 121 -1.31 22.85 1.28
C ILE A 121 -0.80 24.28 1.52
N SER A 122 0.14 24.45 2.44
CA SER A 122 0.77 25.76 2.75
C SER A 122 1.43 26.36 1.51
N TYR A 123 2.16 25.56 0.73
CA TYR A 123 2.81 26.01 -0.52
C TYR A 123 1.79 26.49 -1.57
N ILE A 124 0.66 25.79 -1.72
CA ILE A 124 -0.35 26.13 -2.72
C ILE A 124 -1.18 27.35 -2.30
N THR A 125 -1.49 27.47 -1.01
CA THR A 125 -2.46 28.46 -0.50
C THR A 125 -1.80 29.69 0.12
N GLY A 126 -0.51 29.63 0.46
CA GLY A 126 0.19 30.64 1.25
C GLY A 126 -0.20 30.65 2.74
N ALA A 127 -1.06 29.73 3.19
CA ALA A 127 -1.49 29.66 4.58
C ALA A 127 -0.39 29.15 5.52
N ASP A 128 -0.50 29.49 6.81
CA ASP A 128 0.42 29.01 7.84
C ASP A 128 0.43 27.48 7.94
N VAL A 129 1.62 26.90 8.07
CA VAL A 129 1.79 25.44 8.06
C VAL A 129 1.17 24.76 9.28
N GLN A 130 1.11 25.41 10.44
CA GLN A 130 0.45 24.85 11.63
C GLN A 130 -1.06 24.82 11.45
N PHE A 131 -1.62 25.87 10.85
CA PHE A 131 -3.03 25.86 10.45
C PHE A 131 -3.33 24.72 9.46
N CYS A 132 -2.52 24.57 8.42
CA CYS A 132 -2.66 23.47 7.45
C CYS A 132 -2.56 22.10 8.13
N ARG A 133 -1.63 21.92 9.07
CA ARG A 133 -1.47 20.66 9.81
C ARG A 133 -2.72 20.32 10.62
N LYS A 134 -3.31 21.30 11.32
CA LYS A 134 -4.58 21.10 12.05
C LYS A 134 -5.70 20.65 11.13
N ARG A 135 -5.77 21.20 9.91
CA ARG A 135 -6.75 20.78 8.89
C ARG A 135 -6.53 19.35 8.42
N VAL A 136 -5.28 18.94 8.22
CA VAL A 136 -4.94 17.56 7.84
C VAL A 136 -5.34 16.59 8.95
N ILE A 137 -4.98 16.88 10.21
CA ILE A 137 -5.35 16.04 11.37
C ILE A 137 -6.88 15.90 11.48
N TRP A 138 -7.62 17.00 11.37
CA TRP A 138 -9.08 16.97 11.38
C TRP A 138 -9.66 16.10 10.26
N CYS A 139 -9.05 16.11 9.06
CA CYS A 139 -9.46 15.21 7.98
C CYS A 139 -9.15 13.74 8.30
N GLU A 140 -8.02 13.45 8.95
CA GLU A 140 -7.67 12.08 9.37
C GLU A 140 -8.63 11.55 10.45
N GLU A 141 -9.00 12.38 11.42
CA GLU A 141 -9.96 12.02 12.47
C GLU A 141 -11.34 11.67 11.88
N ILE A 142 -11.88 12.54 11.01
CA ILE A 142 -13.17 12.27 10.35
C ILE A 142 -13.08 11.05 9.43
N LEU A 143 -11.97 10.90 8.70
CA LEU A 143 -11.77 9.72 7.85
C LEU A 143 -11.87 8.43 8.67
N GLU A 144 -11.21 8.39 9.83
CA GLU A 144 -11.18 7.22 10.69
C GLU A 144 -12.57 6.88 11.21
N GLU A 145 -13.31 7.87 11.72
CA GLU A 145 -14.68 7.69 12.24
C GLU A 145 -15.65 7.22 11.15
N GLU A 146 -15.68 7.92 10.00
CA GLU A 146 -16.58 7.62 8.89
C GLU A 146 -16.29 6.24 8.29
N MET A 147 -15.01 5.91 8.08
CA MET A 147 -14.63 4.62 7.52
C MET A 147 -14.91 3.49 8.52
N TYR A 148 -14.65 3.68 9.81
CA TYR A 148 -14.96 2.68 10.83
C TYR A 148 -16.45 2.34 10.82
N TYR A 149 -17.32 3.36 10.87
CA TYR A 149 -18.76 3.16 10.87
C TYR A 149 -19.26 2.51 9.57
N ALA A 150 -18.84 3.04 8.41
CA ALA A 150 -19.27 2.54 7.11
C ALA A 150 -18.81 1.10 6.84
N MET A 151 -17.59 0.75 7.26
CA MET A 151 -17.07 -0.61 7.11
C MET A 151 -17.78 -1.59 8.03
N LYS A 152 -17.99 -1.23 9.30
CA LYS A 152 -18.75 -2.07 10.24
C LYS A 152 -20.14 -2.38 9.69
N HIS A 153 -20.85 -1.36 9.20
CA HIS A 153 -22.17 -1.54 8.63
C HIS A 153 -22.17 -2.40 7.36
N ALA A 154 -21.16 -2.24 6.49
CA ALA A 154 -21.01 -3.07 5.29
C ALA A 154 -20.74 -4.54 5.64
N MET A 155 -19.88 -4.81 6.62
CA MET A 155 -19.59 -6.17 7.09
C MET A 155 -20.81 -6.85 7.72
N GLU A 156 -21.56 -6.12 8.56
CA GLU A 156 -22.81 -6.63 9.16
C GLU A 156 -23.83 -7.02 8.08
N LYS A 157 -23.92 -6.23 7.01
CA LYS A 157 -24.80 -6.52 5.87
C LYS A 157 -24.37 -7.77 5.10
N GLU A 158 -23.08 -7.98 4.87
CA GLU A 158 -22.56 -9.20 4.23
C GLU A 158 -22.83 -10.45 5.07
N ILE A 159 -22.68 -10.36 6.40
CA ILE A 159 -22.98 -11.47 7.32
C ILE A 159 -24.46 -11.85 7.23
N LEU A 160 -25.36 -10.86 7.23
CA LEU A 160 -26.80 -11.09 7.13
C LEU A 160 -27.21 -11.68 5.78
N GLN A 161 -26.56 -11.27 4.68
CA GLN A 161 -26.83 -11.81 3.35
C GLN A 161 -26.33 -13.25 3.18
N ASN A 162 -25.22 -13.62 3.82
CA ASN A 162 -24.68 -14.97 3.76
C ASN A 162 -25.40 -15.96 4.69
N ALA A 163 -26.18 -15.46 5.66
CA ALA A 163 -26.97 -16.25 6.60
C ALA A 163 -28.42 -16.52 6.12
N ALA A 164 -28.87 -15.84 5.06
CA ALA A 164 -30.20 -15.96 4.46
C ALA A 164 -30.20 -16.85 3.21
#